data_AF-A0A2N8RXB4-F1
#
_entry.id   AF-A0A2N8RXB4-F1
#
_cell.length_a   1.000
_cell.length_b   1.000
_cell.length_c   1.000
_cell.angle_alpha   90.00
_cell.angle_beta   90.00
_cell.angle_gamma   90.00
#
_symmetry.space_group_name_H-M   'P 1'
#
loop_
_entity.id
_entity.type
_entity.pdbx_description
1 polymer ?
#
loop_
_entity_poly.entity_id
_entity_poly.type
_entity_poly.pdbx_seq_one_letter_code
_entity_poly.pdbx_strand_id
1 'polypeptide(L)'
;MNQRDKLLAVVASDLVQDCEDYLALRDLMQALYAFLLERDSVEIDRLNLQITTRVETIGMRAQRRAKVLSAFRLQADAEGMQRLLGSYPAEQAMRLTQSWQQLGALACQCQQINERNGKLLAMHHEILGQLLAGSHDARLYQPQMY
;
A
#
# COMPACT_ATOMS: atom_id res chain seq x y z
N MET A 1 -34.46 -6.32 -7.37
CA MET A 1 -33.08 -6.61 -6.97
C MET A 1 -32.99 -6.51 -5.46
N ASN A 2 -32.66 -7.60 -4.76
CA ASN A 2 -32.72 -7.67 -3.30
C ASN A 2 -31.55 -6.88 -2.67
N GLN A 3 -31.71 -6.37 -1.45
CA GLN A 3 -30.67 -5.59 -0.76
C GLN A 3 -29.40 -6.42 -0.52
N ARG A 4 -29.55 -7.73 -0.33
CA ARG A 4 -28.45 -8.70 -0.28
C ARG A 4 -27.63 -8.71 -1.58
N ASP A 5 -28.29 -8.79 -2.74
CA ASP A 5 -27.61 -8.87 -4.04
C ASP A 5 -26.83 -7.58 -4.34
N LYS A 6 -27.36 -6.43 -3.91
CA LYS A 6 -26.65 -5.14 -4.01
C LYS A 6 -25.35 -5.14 -3.20
N LEU A 7 -25.39 -5.64 -1.95
CA LEU A 7 -24.20 -5.69 -1.10
C LEU A 7 -23.14 -6.65 -1.66
N LEU A 8 -23.57 -7.79 -2.22
CA LEU A 8 -22.67 -8.71 -2.91
C LEU A 8 -22.07 -8.08 -4.17
N ALA A 9 -22.86 -7.39 -4.99
CA ALA A 9 -22.34 -6.70 -6.16
C ALA A 9 -21.30 -5.63 -5.80
N VAL A 10 -21.50 -4.89 -4.69
CA VAL A 10 -20.53 -3.92 -4.17
C VAL A 10 -19.22 -4.60 -3.78
N VAL A 11 -19.26 -5.70 -3.04
CA VAL A 11 -18.04 -6.42 -2.63
C VAL A 11 -17.29 -6.99 -3.82
N ALA A 12 -18.00 -7.53 -4.81
CA ALA A 12 -17.40 -8.02 -6.05
C ALA A 12 -16.69 -6.89 -6.82
N SER A 13 -17.32 -5.72 -6.94
CA SER A 13 -16.72 -4.54 -7.56
C SER A 13 -15.52 -4.02 -6.78
N ASP A 14 -15.62 -3.94 -5.46
CA ASP A 14 -14.53 -3.46 -4.59
C ASP A 14 -13.28 -4.36 -4.71
N LEU A 15 -13.46 -5.68 -4.85
CA LEU A 15 -12.36 -6.63 -5.03
C LEU A 15 -11.61 -6.42 -6.35
N VAL A 16 -12.34 -6.21 -7.45
CA VAL A 16 -11.72 -5.97 -8.76
C VAL A 16 -10.93 -4.66 -8.73
N GLN A 17 -11.52 -3.60 -8.20
CA GLN A 17 -10.85 -2.31 -8.10
C GLN A 17 -9.66 -2.34 -7.13
N ASP A 18 -9.72 -3.10 -6.04
CA ASP A 18 -8.56 -3.29 -5.17
C ASP A 18 -7.41 -3.97 -5.90
N CYS A 19 -7.66 -5.01 -6.69
CA CYS A 19 -6.59 -5.65 -7.47
C CYS A 19 -5.89 -4.64 -8.39
N GLU A 20 -6.66 -3.80 -9.09
CA GLU A 20 -6.11 -2.74 -9.96
C GLU A 20 -5.31 -1.70 -9.16
N ASP A 21 -5.83 -1.24 -8.03
CA ASP A 21 -5.15 -0.24 -7.20
C ASP A 21 -3.91 -0.79 -6.51
N TYR A 22 -3.91 -2.05 -6.07
CA TYR A 22 -2.71 -2.69 -5.51
C TYR A 22 -1.63 -2.91 -6.57
N LEU A 23 -2.00 -3.23 -7.82
CA LEU A 23 -1.05 -3.28 -8.93
C LEU A 23 -0.45 -1.91 -9.20
N ALA A 24 -1.28 -0.87 -9.30
CA ALA A 24 -0.81 0.50 -9.48
C ALA A 24 0.07 0.98 -8.30
N LEU A 25 -0.31 0.63 -7.06
CA LEU A 25 0.45 0.95 -5.86
C LEU A 25 1.83 0.28 -5.89
N ARG A 26 1.91 -1.00 -6.27
CA ARG A 26 3.17 -1.72 -6.42
C ARG A 26 4.08 -1.02 -7.42
N ASP A 27 3.54 -0.63 -8.58
CA ASP A 27 4.32 0.00 -9.65
C ASP A 27 4.81 1.40 -9.22
N LEU A 28 3.97 2.18 -8.51
CA LEU A 28 4.36 3.46 -7.90
C LEU A 28 5.46 3.29 -6.83
N MET A 29 5.34 2.28 -5.96
CA MET A 29 6.35 2.00 -4.94
C MET A 29 7.69 1.54 -5.54
N GLN A 30 7.64 0.82 -6.66
CA GLN A 30 8.84 0.42 -7.40
C GLN A 30 9.48 1.61 -8.13
N ALA A 31 8.69 2.54 -8.66
CA ALA A 31 9.18 3.80 -9.22
C ALA A 31 9.79 4.70 -8.15
N LEU A 32 9.17 4.78 -6.97
CA LEU A 32 9.69 5.53 -5.82
C LEU A 32 11.11 5.07 -5.45
N TYR A 33 11.39 3.77 -5.51
CA TYR A 33 12.73 3.26 -5.28
C TYR A 33 13.78 3.83 -6.24
N ALA A 34 13.45 3.99 -7.54
CA ALA A 34 14.35 4.57 -8.52
C ALA A 34 14.63 6.05 -8.23
N PHE A 35 13.59 6.83 -7.95
CA PHE A 35 13.76 8.25 -7.61
C PHE A 35 14.45 8.48 -6.26
N LEU A 36 14.29 7.56 -5.30
CA LEU A 36 15.06 7.57 -4.05
C LEU A 36 16.57 7.41 -4.31
N LEU A 37 16.96 6.55 -5.26
CA LEU A 37 18.36 6.40 -5.66
C LEU A 37 18.90 7.65 -6.36
N GLU A 38 18.09 8.26 -7.23
CA GLU A 38 18.44 9.49 -7.97
C GLU A 38 18.35 10.76 -7.10
N ARG A 39 17.78 10.63 -5.88
CA ARG A 39 17.48 11.73 -4.94
C ARG A 39 16.64 12.85 -5.57
N ASP A 40 15.75 12.51 -6.49
CA ASP A 40 14.81 13.46 -7.08
C ASP A 40 13.67 13.74 -6.08
N SER A 41 13.85 14.74 -5.23
CA SER A 41 12.88 15.11 -4.20
C SER A 41 11.51 15.50 -4.77
N VAL A 42 11.47 16.08 -5.98
CA VAL A 42 10.22 16.54 -6.58
C VAL A 42 9.38 15.34 -7.02
N GLU A 43 9.98 14.38 -7.71
CA GLU A 43 9.28 13.16 -8.10
C GLU A 43 8.95 12.26 -6.90
N ILE A 44 9.82 12.21 -5.88
CA ILE A 44 9.53 11.52 -4.62
C ILE A 44 8.26 12.07 -3.97
N ASP A 45 8.14 13.39 -3.82
CA ASP A 45 6.96 14.02 -3.21
C ASP A 45 5.70 13.79 -4.05
N ARG A 46 5.82 13.88 -5.38
CA ARG A 46 4.71 13.59 -6.31
C ARG A 46 4.24 12.15 -6.22
N LEU A 47 5.14 11.18 -6.09
CA LEU A 47 4.81 9.76 -5.94
C LEU A 47 4.22 9.46 -4.56
N ASN A 48 4.77 10.05 -3.49
CA ASN A 48 4.24 9.88 -2.15
C ASN A 48 2.79 10.37 -2.04
N LEU A 49 2.44 11.49 -2.65
CA LEU A 49 1.06 11.97 -2.68
C LEU A 49 0.12 10.97 -3.37
N GLN A 50 0.52 10.44 -4.54
CA GLN A 50 -0.26 9.44 -5.28
C GLN A 50 -0.41 8.14 -4.48
N ILE A 51 0.66 7.69 -3.81
CA ILE A 51 0.65 6.51 -2.95
C ILE A 51 -0.32 6.72 -1.79
N THR A 52 -0.25 7.84 -1.08
CA THR A 52 -1.14 8.14 0.05
C THR A 52 -2.61 8.13 -0.36
N THR A 53 -2.97 8.83 -1.46
CA THR A 53 -4.37 8.85 -1.95
C THR A 53 -4.88 7.45 -2.30
N ARG A 54 -4.04 6.58 -2.88
CA ARG A 54 -4.42 5.20 -3.20
C ARG A 54 -4.60 4.35 -1.95
N VAL A 55 -3.69 4.47 -0.98
CA VAL A 55 -3.79 3.76 0.30
C VAL A 55 -5.08 4.15 1.05
N GLU A 56 -5.43 5.44 1.06
CA GLU A 56 -6.70 5.91 1.64
C GLU A 56 -7.91 5.30 0.92
N THR A 57 -7.89 5.24 -0.41
CA THR A 57 -8.96 4.65 -1.22
C THR A 57 -9.13 3.16 -0.94
N ILE A 58 -8.03 2.41 -0.89
CA ILE A 58 -8.01 0.99 -0.51
C ILE A 58 -8.55 0.83 0.92
N GLY A 59 -8.14 1.69 1.85
CA GLY A 59 -8.62 1.70 3.23
C GLY A 59 -10.13 1.90 3.33
N MET A 60 -10.70 2.84 2.57
CA MET A 60 -12.15 3.05 2.51
C MET A 60 -12.91 1.82 1.99
N ARG A 61 -12.38 1.13 0.96
CA ARG A 61 -12.99 -0.12 0.46
C ARG A 61 -12.86 -1.27 1.44
N ALA A 62 -11.73 -1.39 2.14
CA ALA A 62 -11.55 -2.38 3.21
C ALA A 62 -12.57 -2.17 4.34
N GLN A 63 -12.79 -0.92 4.78
CA GLN A 63 -13.83 -0.59 5.77
C GLN A 63 -15.23 -0.91 5.26
N ARG A 64 -15.52 -0.65 3.97
CA ARG A 64 -16.80 -1.00 3.35
C ARG A 64 -17.03 -2.52 3.35
N ARG A 65 -16.03 -3.32 2.96
CA ARG A 65 -16.10 -4.79 3.02
C ARG A 65 -16.32 -5.29 4.45
N ALA A 66 -15.63 -4.72 5.43
CA ALA A 66 -15.85 -5.07 6.84
C ALA A 66 -17.30 -4.79 7.29
N LYS A 67 -17.88 -3.65 6.89
CA LYS A 67 -19.30 -3.35 7.13
C LYS A 67 -20.23 -4.35 6.46
N VAL A 68 -19.93 -4.76 5.22
CA VAL A 68 -20.72 -5.80 4.53
C VAL A 68 -20.60 -7.13 5.27
N LEU A 69 -19.41 -7.58 5.64
CA LEU A 69 -19.22 -8.82 6.42
C LEU A 69 -20.03 -8.78 7.73
N SER A 70 -20.00 -7.65 8.44
CA SER A 70 -20.80 -7.47 9.66
C SER A 70 -22.31 -7.57 9.41
N ALA A 71 -22.82 -7.03 8.29
CA ALA A 71 -24.23 -7.13 7.91
C ALA A 71 -24.65 -8.58 7.60
N PHE A 72 -23.70 -9.42 7.20
CA PHE A 72 -23.89 -10.86 6.99
C PHE A 72 -23.58 -11.70 8.23
N ARG A 73 -23.30 -11.06 9.39
CA ARG A 73 -22.88 -11.70 10.65
C ARG A 73 -21.61 -12.56 10.50
N LEU A 74 -20.72 -12.15 9.62
CA LEU A 74 -19.41 -12.76 9.40
C LEU A 74 -18.33 -11.93 10.08
N GLN A 75 -17.25 -12.58 10.47
CA GLN A 75 -16.06 -11.89 10.98
C GLN A 75 -15.38 -11.11 9.85
N ALA A 76 -14.74 -9.99 10.19
CA ALA A 76 -14.02 -9.15 9.25
C ALA A 76 -12.59 -9.67 9.01
N ASP A 77 -12.45 -10.97 8.76
CA ASP A 77 -11.19 -11.68 8.58
C ASP A 77 -11.19 -12.52 7.29
N ALA A 78 -10.09 -13.22 7.04
CA ALA A 78 -9.92 -14.05 5.84
C ALA A 78 -10.97 -15.17 5.77
N GLU A 79 -11.36 -15.75 6.91
CA GLU A 79 -12.36 -16.83 6.97
C GLU A 79 -13.77 -16.30 6.68
N GLY A 80 -14.14 -15.18 7.29
CA GLY A 80 -15.40 -14.49 7.01
C GLY A 80 -15.50 -14.08 5.55
N MET A 81 -14.40 -13.62 4.94
CA MET A 81 -14.37 -13.32 3.51
C MET A 81 -14.58 -14.58 2.65
N GLN A 82 -13.90 -15.70 2.96
CA GLN A 82 -14.13 -16.96 2.24
C GLN A 82 -15.58 -17.44 2.34
N ARG A 83 -16.19 -17.35 3.53
CA ARG A 83 -17.61 -17.68 3.73
C ARG A 83 -18.53 -16.76 2.94
N LEU A 84 -18.22 -15.47 2.84
CA LEU A 84 -18.98 -14.53 2.02
C LEU A 84 -18.87 -14.87 0.52
N LEU A 85 -17.66 -15.21 0.05
CA LEU A 85 -17.43 -15.62 -1.35
C LEU A 85 -18.15 -16.93 -1.71
N GLY A 86 -18.28 -17.85 -0.75
CA GLY A 86 -19.08 -19.06 -0.91
C GLY A 86 -20.59 -18.82 -1.08
N SER A 87 -21.06 -17.58 -0.85
CA SER A 87 -22.47 -17.23 -1.05
C SER A 87 -22.81 -16.78 -2.47
N TYR A 88 -21.82 -16.69 -3.37
CA TYR A 88 -22.00 -16.39 -4.78
C TYR A 88 -22.25 -17.67 -5.61
N PRO A 89 -22.85 -17.55 -6.81
CA PRO A 89 -22.90 -18.66 -7.76
C PRO A 89 -21.50 -19.21 -8.07
N ALA A 90 -21.38 -20.52 -8.32
CA ALA A 90 -20.09 -21.23 -8.39
C ALA A 90 -19.03 -20.57 -9.30
N GLU A 91 -19.40 -20.16 -10.51
CA GLU A 91 -18.47 -19.48 -11.43
C GLU A 91 -17.99 -18.12 -10.93
N GLN A 92 -18.85 -17.38 -10.23
CA GLN A 92 -18.50 -16.07 -9.68
C GLN A 92 -17.70 -16.22 -8.39
N ALA A 93 -18.07 -17.17 -7.54
CA ALA A 93 -17.34 -17.51 -6.31
C ALA A 93 -15.88 -17.90 -6.63
N MET A 94 -15.67 -18.73 -7.66
CA MET A 94 -14.33 -19.14 -8.09
C MET A 94 -13.48 -17.93 -8.52
N ARG A 95 -14.03 -17.08 -9.40
CA ARG A 95 -13.34 -15.86 -9.87
C ARG A 95 -12.99 -14.91 -8.72
N LEU A 96 -13.95 -14.61 -7.85
CA LEU A 96 -13.73 -13.71 -6.73
C LEU A 96 -12.75 -14.28 -5.69
N THR A 97 -12.75 -15.60 -5.50
CA THR A 97 -11.76 -16.27 -4.62
C THR A 97 -10.35 -16.14 -5.18
N GLN A 98 -10.18 -16.30 -6.50
CA GLN A 98 -8.90 -16.07 -7.15
C GLN A 98 -8.45 -14.60 -7.01
N SER A 99 -9.35 -13.64 -7.25
CA SER A 99 -9.06 -12.22 -7.04
C SER A 99 -8.67 -11.91 -5.60
N TRP A 100 -9.35 -12.50 -4.62
CA TRP A 100 -9.01 -12.34 -3.20
C TRP A 100 -7.62 -12.87 -2.85
N GLN A 101 -7.26 -14.05 -3.36
CA GLN A 101 -5.92 -14.62 -3.18
C GLN A 101 -4.85 -13.74 -3.84
N GLN A 102 -5.10 -13.25 -5.05
CA GLN A 102 -4.22 -12.34 -5.76
C GLN A 102 -4.01 -11.03 -4.98
N LEU A 103 -5.08 -10.46 -4.43
CA LEU A 103 -5.03 -9.26 -3.60
C LEU A 103 -4.12 -9.47 -2.38
N GLY A 104 -4.26 -10.61 -1.69
CA GLY A 104 -3.39 -10.97 -0.57
C GLY A 104 -1.91 -11.04 -0.97
N ALA A 105 -1.61 -11.64 -2.13
CA ALA A 105 -0.25 -11.70 -2.66
C ALA A 105 0.29 -10.30 -3.02
N LEU A 106 -0.51 -9.45 -3.65
CA LEU A 106 -0.13 -8.08 -4.01
C LEU A 106 0.10 -7.21 -2.77
N ALA A 107 -0.72 -7.34 -1.73
CA ALA A 107 -0.54 -6.64 -0.47
C ALA A 107 0.79 -7.02 0.20
N CYS A 108 1.12 -8.32 0.22
CA CYS A 108 2.40 -8.80 0.72
C CYS A 108 3.59 -8.25 -0.09
N GLN A 109 3.48 -8.22 -1.43
CA GLN A 109 4.51 -7.62 -2.28
C GLN A 109 4.69 -6.12 -2.00
N CYS A 110 3.60 -5.36 -1.86
CA CYS A 110 3.67 -3.93 -1.54
C CYS A 110 4.35 -3.71 -0.19
N GLN A 111 4.06 -4.55 0.81
CA GLN A 111 4.73 -4.49 2.11
C GLN A 111 6.25 -4.70 1.97
N GLN A 112 6.68 -5.71 1.22
CA GLN A 112 8.11 -5.98 0.99
C GLN A 112 8.82 -4.82 0.27
N ILE A 113 8.19 -4.22 -0.73
CA ILE A 113 8.75 -3.05 -1.44
C ILE A 113 8.83 -1.86 -0.49
N ASN A 114 7.80 -1.62 0.32
CA ASN A 114 7.80 -0.55 1.30
C ASN A 114 8.93 -0.72 2.34
N GLU A 115 9.15 -1.93 2.84
CA GLU A 115 10.28 -2.24 3.72
C GLU A 115 11.64 -1.98 3.05
N ARG A 116 11.77 -2.29 1.75
CA ARG A 116 12.98 -1.98 0.98
C ARG A 116 13.21 -0.47 0.85
N ASN A 117 12.17 0.28 0.50
CA ASN A 117 12.22 1.73 0.39
C ASN A 117 12.58 2.38 1.73
N GLY A 118 12.02 1.88 2.85
CA GLY A 118 12.35 2.34 4.20
C GLY A 118 13.80 2.07 4.60
N LYS A 119 14.35 0.89 4.26
CA LYS A 119 15.77 0.58 4.50
C LYS A 119 16.71 1.52 3.73
N LEU A 120 16.38 1.83 2.48
CA LEU A 120 17.15 2.77 1.66
C LEU A 120 17.14 4.19 2.27
N LEU A 121 15.98 4.67 2.70
CA LEU A 121 15.84 5.97 3.37
C LEU A 121 16.66 6.04 4.67
N ALA A 122 16.62 4.98 5.49
CA ALA A 122 17.41 4.92 6.72
C ALA A 122 18.91 4.98 6.43
N MET A 123 19.39 4.27 5.41
CA MET A 123 20.78 4.31 4.97
C MET A 123 21.20 5.72 4.50
N HIS A 124 20.36 6.40 3.72
CA HIS A 124 20.63 7.79 3.32
C HIS A 124 20.71 8.73 4.52
N HIS A 125 19.82 8.57 5.49
CA HIS A 125 19.84 9.36 6.72
C HIS A 125 21.11 9.12 7.54
N GLU A 126 21.56 7.86 7.65
CA GLU A 126 22.80 7.51 8.36
C GLU A 126 24.03 8.11 7.69
N ILE A 127 24.16 8.00 6.36
CA ILE A 127 25.28 8.60 5.61
C ILE A 127 25.30 10.12 5.77
N LEU A 128 24.14 10.77 5.66
CA LEU A 128 24.02 12.22 5.87
C LEU A 128 24.36 12.59 7.32
N GLY A 129 23.93 11.79 8.30
CA GLY A 129 24.27 11.97 9.71
C GLY A 129 25.76 11.86 9.98
N GLN A 130 26.44 10.87 9.38
CA GLN A 130 27.90 10.71 9.49
C GLN A 130 28.65 11.86 8.81
N LEU A 131 28.20 12.33 7.64
CA LEU A 131 28.81 13.48 6.95
C LEU A 131 28.63 14.78 7.75
N LEU A 132 27.43 15.01 8.31
CA LEU A 132 27.15 16.18 9.15
C LEU A 132 27.89 16.11 10.50
N ALA A 133 28.01 14.93 11.10
CA ALA A 133 28.80 14.71 12.30
C ALA A 133 30.31 14.86 12.02
N GLY A 134 30.81 14.41 10.86
CA GLY A 134 32.19 14.63 10.42
C GLY A 134 32.49 16.10 10.09
N SER A 135 31.48 16.87 9.66
CA SER A 135 31.64 18.32 9.46
C SER A 135 31.72 19.14 10.76
N HIS A 136 31.55 18.53 11.94
CA HIS A 136 31.89 19.19 13.22
C HIS A 136 33.41 19.38 13.40
N ASP A 137 34.25 18.61 12.70
CA ASP A 137 35.71 18.85 12.62
C ASP A 137 36.07 20.03 11.69
N ALA A 138 35.10 20.58 10.93
CA ALA A 138 35.32 21.78 10.11
C ALA A 138 35.50 23.06 10.95
N ARG A 139 35.36 23.00 12.28
CA ARG A 139 35.81 24.07 13.19
C ARG A 139 37.32 24.35 13.09
N LEU A 140 38.10 23.42 12.53
CA LEU A 140 39.52 23.62 12.23
C LEU A 140 39.79 24.63 11.11
N TYR A 141 38.78 25.00 10.31
CA TYR A 141 38.92 25.91 9.17
C TYR A 141 38.19 27.26 9.35
N GLN A 142 37.71 27.58 10.56
CA GLN A 142 37.18 28.92 10.83
C GLN A 142 38.36 29.90 10.95
N PRO A 143 38.38 31.00 10.17
CA PRO A 143 39.43 32.00 10.31
C PRO A 143 39.33 32.61 11.72
N GLN A 144 40.40 32.47 12.51
CA GLN A 144 40.52 33.15 13.80
C GLN A 144 40.49 34.65 13.54
N MET A 145 39.38 35.29 13.90
CA MET A 145 39.26 36.73 13.96
C MET A 145 40.16 37.22 15.09
N TYR A 146 41.22 37.96 14.74
CA TYR A 146 42.13 38.63 15.67
C TYR A 146 41.43 39.77 16.43
#